data_AF-A0A7Y5L7P1-F1
#
_entry.id   AF-A0A7Y5L7P1-F1
#
_cell.length_a   1.000
_cell.length_b   1.000
_cell.length_c   1.000
_cell.angle_alpha   90.00
_cell.angle_beta   90.00
_cell.angle_gamma   90.00
#
_symmetry.space_group_name_H-M   'P 1'
#
loop_
_entity.id
_entity.type
_entity.pdbx_description
1 polymer ?
#
loop_
_entity_poly.entity_id
_entity_poly.type
_entity_poly.pdbx_seq_one_letter_code
_entity_poly.pdbx_strand_id
1 'polypeptide(L)'
;MKEFAGDTGLVAWHRLDLREPMRLLHLSRSRLTQDLEALAAQNLLQIAGPFKHRGILLSDPKRRLRFDTNILTQRRIEATVKLRQMQRYCELASCRRHFILDYFGESHASPRCENCDNCGIVWQTSAEATLLAQKILSCVVRMQERFGAKAVAEVLKGSSTERSRSFAGLSTFGLLRDLPLKQIEKDIQRLIAASYLARSDGEYPVLQVTPKGWEVLRGQRQAALPAPADERQHATSPRKIKGGTLLQTLQLLRQGLSITEVAQARALEESTIWGHAKELALDGKIENLDDIISPQEVAEISRFLSKTESFDRATISAHLPRHHPSKVFFVRAILQARQRGVKI
;
A
#
# COMPACT_ATOMS: atom_id res chain seq x y z
N MET A 1 -21.80 -41.91 7.36
CA MET A 1 -22.95 -41.14 6.82
C MET A 1 -24.21 -41.96 7.06
N LYS A 2 -25.27 -41.40 7.64
CA LYS A 2 -26.58 -42.07 7.69
C LYS A 2 -27.41 -41.55 6.52
N GLU A 3 -27.81 -42.43 5.62
CA GLU A 3 -28.78 -42.13 4.57
C GLU A 3 -30.16 -41.98 5.22
N PHE A 4 -30.87 -40.90 4.87
CA PHE A 4 -32.26 -40.73 5.24
C PHE A 4 -33.09 -40.93 3.97
N ALA A 5 -33.91 -41.99 3.96
CA ALA A 5 -34.88 -42.21 2.90
C ALA A 5 -36.01 -41.18 3.05
N GLY A 6 -36.09 -40.24 2.11
CA GLY A 6 -37.25 -39.37 1.95
C GLY A 6 -38.36 -40.10 1.19
N ASP A 7 -39.61 -39.74 1.50
CA ASP A 7 -40.88 -40.39 1.10
C ASP A 7 -41.18 -40.40 -0.42
N THR A 8 -40.20 -40.13 -1.29
CA THR A 8 -40.40 -40.02 -2.76
C THR A 8 -39.44 -40.88 -3.59
N GLY A 9 -38.71 -41.81 -2.98
CA GLY A 9 -38.10 -42.96 -3.68
C GLY A 9 -36.96 -42.69 -4.68
N LEU A 10 -36.51 -41.44 -4.88
CA LEU A 10 -35.52 -41.13 -5.94
C LEU A 10 -34.36 -40.21 -5.55
N VAL A 11 -34.24 -39.76 -4.29
CA VAL A 11 -33.18 -38.82 -3.89
C VAL A 11 -32.58 -39.19 -2.52
N ALA A 12 -31.29 -39.51 -2.50
CA ALA A 12 -30.54 -39.74 -1.27
C ALA A 12 -30.17 -38.39 -0.62
N TRP A 13 -30.54 -38.22 0.65
CA TRP A 13 -30.19 -37.04 1.43
C TRP A 13 -29.02 -37.32 2.37
N HIS A 14 -28.00 -36.48 2.30
CA HIS A 14 -26.81 -36.56 3.15
C HIS A 14 -26.74 -35.39 4.13
N ARG A 15 -26.54 -35.68 5.42
CA ARG A 15 -26.29 -34.64 6.42
C ARG A 15 -24.88 -34.09 6.27
N LEU A 16 -24.76 -32.79 6.00
CA LEU A 16 -23.48 -32.08 5.98
C LEU A 16 -23.27 -31.31 7.30
N ASP A 17 -22.19 -31.62 8.01
CA ASP A 17 -21.70 -30.79 9.11
C ASP A 17 -20.79 -29.69 8.53
N LEU A 18 -21.20 -28.43 8.64
CA LEU A 18 -20.46 -27.31 8.09
C LEU A 18 -19.09 -27.10 8.73
N ARG A 19 -18.83 -27.65 9.93
CA ARG A 19 -17.56 -27.48 10.64
C ARG A 19 -16.37 -28.07 9.88
N GLU A 20 -16.55 -29.23 9.24
CA GLU A 20 -15.47 -29.89 8.50
C GLU A 20 -15.09 -29.14 7.21
N PRO A 21 -16.02 -28.79 6.30
CA PRO A 21 -15.71 -28.00 5.11
C PRO A 21 -15.13 -26.62 5.45
N MET A 22 -15.64 -25.96 6.50
CA MET A 22 -15.05 -24.69 6.98
C MET A 22 -13.58 -24.85 7.35
N ARG A 23 -13.21 -25.94 8.05
CA ARG A 23 -11.83 -26.23 8.43
C ARG A 23 -10.95 -26.56 7.23
N LEU A 24 -11.43 -27.39 6.30
CA LEU A 24 -10.65 -27.85 5.15
C LEU A 24 -10.47 -26.78 4.07
N LEU A 25 -11.49 -25.94 3.85
CA LEU A 25 -11.48 -24.90 2.82
C LEU A 25 -11.05 -23.53 3.35
N HIS A 26 -10.84 -23.41 4.67
CA HIS A 26 -10.54 -22.15 5.35
C HIS A 26 -11.57 -21.04 5.06
N LEU A 27 -12.86 -21.42 4.92
CA LEU A 27 -13.96 -20.49 4.64
C LEU A 27 -14.74 -20.15 5.91
N SER A 28 -15.24 -18.91 5.98
CA SER A 28 -16.20 -18.52 7.01
C SER A 28 -17.55 -19.21 6.80
N ARG A 29 -18.34 -19.33 7.87
CA ARG A 29 -19.68 -19.94 7.79
C ARG A 29 -20.58 -19.19 6.82
N SER A 30 -20.57 -17.85 6.86
CA SER A 30 -21.36 -17.01 5.96
C SER A 30 -20.99 -17.23 4.49
N ARG A 31 -19.69 -17.34 4.20
CA ARG A 31 -19.22 -17.58 2.83
C ARG A 31 -19.63 -18.97 2.33
N LEU A 32 -19.46 -19.99 3.17
CA LEU A 32 -19.85 -21.35 2.84
C LEU A 32 -21.36 -21.47 2.61
N THR A 33 -22.19 -20.82 3.42
CA THR A 33 -23.65 -20.79 3.22
C THR A 33 -24.01 -20.11 1.90
N GLN A 34 -23.41 -18.96 1.59
CA GLN A 34 -23.62 -18.26 0.32
C GLN A 34 -23.22 -19.12 -0.89
N ASP A 35 -22.09 -19.81 -0.82
CA ASP A 35 -21.61 -20.69 -1.89
C ASP A 35 -22.55 -21.90 -2.08
N LEU A 36 -23.06 -22.49 -0.99
CA LEU A 36 -24.05 -23.56 -1.04
C LEU A 36 -25.38 -23.08 -1.66
N GLU A 37 -25.88 -21.92 -1.26
CA GLU A 37 -27.08 -21.30 -1.84
C GLU A 37 -26.90 -21.01 -3.33
N ALA A 38 -25.72 -20.54 -3.75
CA ALA A 38 -25.40 -20.31 -5.16
C ALA A 38 -25.41 -21.60 -5.99
N LEU A 39 -24.91 -22.71 -5.44
CA LEU A 39 -24.98 -24.03 -6.07
C LEU A 39 -26.43 -24.55 -6.14
N ALA A 40 -27.24 -24.29 -5.09
CA ALA A 40 -28.66 -24.64 -5.09
C ALA A 40 -29.43 -23.86 -6.16
N ALA A 41 -29.16 -22.56 -6.31
CA ALA A 41 -29.77 -21.72 -7.34
C ALA A 41 -29.46 -22.18 -8.78
N GLN A 42 -28.32 -22.86 -8.98
CA GLN A 42 -27.94 -23.47 -10.26
C GLN A 42 -28.49 -24.90 -10.45
N ASN A 43 -29.36 -25.37 -9.55
CA ASN A 43 -29.88 -26.74 -9.53
C ASN A 43 -28.78 -27.81 -9.50
N LEU A 44 -27.63 -27.49 -8.88
CA LEU A 44 -26.50 -28.41 -8.73
C LEU A 44 -26.60 -29.26 -7.46
N LEU A 45 -27.36 -28.78 -6.48
CA LEU A 45 -27.68 -29.47 -5.22
C LEU A 45 -29.03 -28.98 -4.69
N GLN A 46 -29.67 -29.75 -3.82
CA GLN A 46 -30.84 -29.26 -3.06
C GLN A 46 -30.47 -29.11 -1.59
N ILE A 47 -30.91 -28.02 -0.97
CA ILE A 47 -30.71 -27.69 0.44
C ILE A 47 -32.06 -27.76 1.14
N ALA A 48 -32.19 -28.63 2.13
CA ALA A 48 -33.31 -28.55 3.06
C ALA A 48 -32.90 -27.77 4.33
N GLY A 49 -33.76 -26.85 4.76
CA GLY A 49 -33.60 -26.10 6.01
C GLY A 49 -33.60 -27.01 7.25
N PRO A 50 -33.20 -26.50 8.42
CA PRO A 50 -32.97 -27.33 9.61
C PRO A 50 -34.27 -27.90 10.18
N PHE A 51 -34.53 -29.19 9.97
CA PHE A 51 -35.53 -29.93 10.75
C PHE A 51 -35.03 -30.13 12.18
N LYS A 52 -35.44 -29.27 13.13
CA LYS A 52 -35.27 -29.31 14.60
C LYS A 52 -33.90 -29.70 15.23
N HIS A 53 -32.95 -30.32 14.52
CA HIS A 53 -31.67 -30.83 14.99
C HIS A 53 -30.58 -30.72 13.89
N ARG A 54 -29.97 -29.52 13.79
CA ARG A 54 -28.57 -29.26 13.36
C ARG A 54 -28.01 -30.03 12.15
N GLY A 55 -28.48 -29.76 10.94
CA GLY A 55 -27.77 -30.17 9.73
C GLY A 55 -28.45 -29.64 8.46
N ILE A 56 -27.66 -29.37 7.42
CA ILE A 56 -28.17 -29.19 6.07
C ILE A 56 -28.22 -30.58 5.43
N LEU A 57 -29.37 -30.92 4.84
CA LEU A 57 -29.46 -32.09 3.98
C LEU A 57 -29.10 -31.67 2.57
N LEU A 58 -28.12 -32.36 1.97
CA LEU A 58 -27.75 -32.22 0.58
C LEU A 58 -28.33 -33.38 -0.22
N SER A 59 -29.03 -33.06 -1.29
CA SER A 59 -29.48 -34.02 -2.28
C SER A 59 -28.51 -33.96 -3.47
N ASP A 60 -27.93 -35.11 -3.84
CA ASP A 60 -27.06 -35.28 -5.01
C ASP A 60 -27.92 -35.75 -6.18
N PRO A 61 -28.33 -34.86 -7.10
CA PRO A 61 -29.15 -35.24 -8.25
C PRO A 61 -28.31 -35.95 -9.32
N LYS A 62 -27.59 -37.04 -9.00
CA LYS A 62 -26.78 -37.88 -9.94
C LYS A 62 -26.07 -37.09 -11.06
N ARG A 63 -25.62 -35.86 -10.78
CA ARG A 63 -25.00 -34.98 -11.77
C ARG A 63 -23.55 -34.86 -11.37
N ARG A 64 -22.66 -35.59 -12.05
CA ARG A 64 -21.22 -35.39 -11.88
C ARG A 64 -20.91 -33.93 -12.16
N LEU A 65 -20.66 -33.15 -11.12
CA LEU A 65 -20.11 -31.81 -11.23
C LEU A 65 -18.75 -31.95 -11.90
N ARG A 66 -18.70 -31.60 -13.19
CA ARG A 66 -17.46 -31.62 -13.96
C ARG A 66 -16.70 -30.36 -13.61
N PHE A 67 -15.92 -30.42 -12.52
CA PHE A 67 -14.89 -29.42 -12.27
C PHE A 67 -13.78 -29.65 -13.30
N ASP A 68 -13.59 -28.69 -14.19
CA ASP A 68 -12.41 -28.70 -15.05
C ASP A 68 -11.20 -28.32 -14.19
N THR A 69 -10.46 -29.34 -13.76
CA THR A 69 -9.26 -29.20 -12.95
C THR A 69 -8.18 -28.38 -13.65
N ASN A 70 -8.17 -28.35 -14.99
CA ASN A 70 -7.24 -27.52 -15.75
C ASN A 70 -7.59 -26.04 -15.60
N ILE A 71 -8.88 -25.67 -15.69
CA ILE A 71 -9.33 -24.29 -15.48
C ILE A 71 -9.01 -23.82 -14.05
N LEU A 72 -9.25 -24.67 -13.04
CA LEU A 72 -8.93 -24.33 -11.65
C LEU A 72 -7.42 -24.16 -11.42
N THR A 73 -6.61 -25.02 -12.02
CA THR A 73 -5.15 -24.94 -11.95
C THR A 73 -4.64 -23.67 -12.64
N GLN A 74 -5.16 -23.36 -13.83
CA GLN A 74 -4.83 -22.16 -14.58
C GLN A 74 -5.17 -20.88 -13.79
N ARG A 75 -6.38 -20.80 -13.21
CA ARG A 75 -6.79 -19.68 -12.36
C ARG A 75 -5.88 -19.50 -11.15
N ARG A 76 -5.44 -20.61 -10.53
CA ARG A 76 -4.49 -20.56 -9.40
C ARG A 76 -3.14 -20.01 -9.83
N ILE A 77 -2.63 -20.41 -10.99
CA ILE A 77 -1.37 -19.89 -11.55
C ILE A 77 -1.49 -18.39 -11.79
N GLU A 78 -2.54 -17.94 -12.47
CA GLU A 78 -2.78 -16.52 -12.75
C GLU A 78 -2.91 -15.67 -11.47
N ALA A 79 -3.66 -16.15 -10.48
CA ALA A 79 -3.80 -15.48 -9.19
C ALA A 79 -2.45 -15.38 -8.46
N THR A 80 -1.64 -16.43 -8.53
CA THR A 80 -0.29 -16.45 -7.93
C THR A 80 0.63 -15.45 -8.62
N VAL A 81 0.59 -15.34 -9.94
CA VAL A 81 1.36 -14.34 -10.71
C VAL A 81 0.97 -12.93 -10.29
N LYS A 82 -0.33 -12.63 -10.24
CA LYS A 82 -0.85 -11.31 -9.81
C LYS A 82 -0.45 -10.96 -8.38
N LEU A 83 -0.51 -11.94 -7.46
CA LEU A 83 -0.06 -11.75 -6.09
C LEU A 83 1.43 -11.39 -6.02
N ARG A 84 2.28 -12.10 -6.77
CA ARG A 84 3.72 -11.80 -6.84
C ARG A 84 3.99 -10.43 -7.44
N GLN A 85 3.23 -10.01 -8.45
CA GLN A 85 3.32 -8.64 -9.00
C GLN A 85 2.98 -7.59 -7.95
N MET A 86 1.97 -7.81 -7.12
CA MET A 86 1.63 -6.90 -6.01
C MET A 86 2.72 -6.87 -4.92
N GLN A 87 3.32 -8.02 -4.60
CA GLN A 87 4.46 -8.06 -3.67
C GLN A 87 5.65 -7.25 -4.21
N ARG A 88 5.98 -7.41 -5.50
CA ARG A 88 7.00 -6.59 -6.18
C ARG A 88 6.65 -5.10 -6.13
N TYR A 89 5.38 -4.74 -6.32
CA TYR A 89 4.92 -3.35 -6.19
C TYR A 89 5.19 -2.76 -4.81
N CYS A 90 4.99 -3.54 -3.75
CA CYS A 90 5.26 -3.10 -2.38
C CYS A 90 6.76 -2.93 -2.10
N GLU A 91 7.60 -3.81 -2.67
CA GLU A 91 9.04 -3.89 -2.36
C GLU A 91 9.95 -3.07 -3.29
N LEU A 92 9.46 -2.64 -4.46
CA LEU A 92 10.27 -1.90 -5.44
C LEU A 92 10.74 -0.55 -4.88
N ALA A 93 11.94 -0.13 -5.29
CA ALA A 93 12.47 1.22 -5.07
C ALA A 93 12.46 2.11 -6.33
N SER A 94 11.96 1.60 -7.45
CA SER A 94 11.70 2.39 -8.66
C SER A 94 10.41 3.22 -8.53
N CYS A 95 10.08 4.04 -9.52
CA CYS A 95 8.87 4.87 -9.49
C CYS A 95 7.60 4.01 -9.43
N ARG A 96 6.77 4.19 -8.39
CA ARG A 96 5.50 3.47 -8.23
C ARG A 96 4.53 3.70 -9.39
N ARG A 97 4.43 4.95 -9.85
CA ARG A 97 3.55 5.31 -10.97
C ARG A 97 3.99 4.63 -12.26
N HIS A 98 5.30 4.59 -12.53
CA HIS A 98 5.83 3.92 -13.72
C HIS A 98 5.50 2.42 -13.69
N PHE A 99 5.68 1.76 -12.54
CA PHE A 99 5.30 0.35 -12.38
C PHE A 99 3.82 0.09 -12.67
N ILE A 100 2.91 0.95 -12.16
CA ILE A 100 1.47 0.80 -12.41
C ILE A 100 1.16 0.97 -13.90
N LEU A 101 1.72 1.99 -14.54
CA LEU A 101 1.50 2.27 -15.96
C LEU A 101 2.01 1.12 -16.83
N ASP A 102 3.23 0.64 -16.57
CA ASP A 102 3.81 -0.52 -17.27
C ASP A 102 2.97 -1.79 -17.06
N TYR A 103 2.48 -2.04 -15.84
CA TYR A 103 1.58 -3.17 -15.56
C TYR A 103 0.31 -3.16 -16.43
N PHE A 104 -0.21 -1.98 -16.79
CA PHE A 104 -1.37 -1.83 -17.67
C PHE A 104 -1.01 -1.61 -19.15
N GLY A 105 0.26 -1.76 -19.53
CA GLY A 105 0.72 -1.69 -20.93
C GLY A 105 1.13 -0.30 -21.40
N GLU A 106 1.24 0.68 -20.51
CA GLU A 106 1.71 2.04 -20.80
C GLU A 106 3.24 2.18 -20.59
N SER A 107 4.02 1.31 -21.24
CA SER A 107 5.48 1.21 -21.04
C SER A 107 6.29 2.43 -21.53
N HIS A 108 5.68 3.37 -22.24
CA HIS A 108 6.31 4.63 -22.68
C HIS A 108 6.30 5.72 -21.60
N ALA A 109 5.68 5.45 -20.44
CA ALA A 109 5.62 6.40 -19.35
C ALA A 109 7.02 6.73 -18.79
N SER A 110 7.22 8.00 -18.40
CA SER A 110 8.46 8.44 -17.77
C SER A 110 8.88 7.50 -16.63
N PRO A 111 10.16 7.12 -16.53
CA PRO A 111 10.67 6.26 -15.45
C PRO A 111 10.60 6.92 -14.08
N ARG A 112 10.33 8.23 -14.00
CA ARG A 112 10.13 8.98 -12.74
C ARG A 112 8.92 9.90 -12.86
N CYS A 113 7.97 9.78 -11.93
CA CYS A 113 6.81 10.68 -11.84
C CYS A 113 7.06 11.89 -10.91
N GLU A 114 8.15 11.85 -10.15
CA GLU A 114 8.54 12.88 -9.18
C GLU A 114 7.49 13.18 -8.11
N ASN A 115 6.49 12.30 -7.93
CA ASN A 115 5.37 12.53 -7.02
C ASN A 115 5.00 11.30 -6.18
N CYS A 116 5.74 10.19 -6.31
CA CYS A 116 5.62 9.06 -5.38
C CYS A 116 6.76 9.11 -4.37
N ASP A 117 6.56 8.45 -3.24
CA ASP A 117 7.53 8.22 -2.19
C ASP A 117 8.87 7.69 -2.74
N ASN A 118 8.84 6.76 -3.68
CA ASN A 118 10.07 6.22 -4.29
C ASN A 118 10.83 7.22 -5.16
N CYS A 119 10.14 8.16 -5.81
CA CYS A 119 10.81 9.21 -6.59
C CYS A 119 11.51 10.25 -5.71
N GLY A 120 11.17 10.35 -4.43
CA GLY A 120 11.89 11.18 -3.46
C GLY A 120 13.12 10.51 -2.86
N ILE A 121 13.37 9.23 -3.15
CA ILE A 121 14.53 8.51 -2.64
C ILE A 121 15.79 9.03 -3.32
N VAL A 122 16.73 9.49 -2.51
CA VAL A 122 18.10 9.80 -2.93
C VAL A 122 18.86 8.49 -3.09
N TRP A 123 19.50 8.33 -4.24
CA TRP A 123 20.37 7.21 -4.55
C TRP A 123 21.81 7.64 -4.36
N GLN A 124 22.58 6.84 -3.63
CA GLN A 124 23.99 7.09 -3.35
C GLN A 124 24.83 6.05 -4.10
N THR A 125 25.78 6.54 -4.89
CA THR A 125 26.80 5.72 -5.55
C THR A 125 28.15 6.13 -4.96
N SER A 126 28.83 5.21 -4.31
CA SER A 126 30.16 5.44 -3.73
C SER A 126 31.01 4.18 -3.74
N ALA A 127 32.31 4.34 -3.49
CA ALA A 127 33.22 3.20 -3.36
C ALA A 127 32.84 2.32 -2.16
N GLU A 128 32.42 2.93 -1.05
CA GLU A 128 31.96 2.26 0.17
C GLU A 128 30.65 1.49 -0.07
N ALA A 129 29.69 2.09 -0.78
CA ALA A 129 28.45 1.42 -1.17
C ALA A 129 28.72 0.22 -2.08
N THR A 130 29.66 0.35 -3.02
CA THR A 130 30.09 -0.72 -3.91
C THR A 130 30.77 -1.85 -3.14
N LEU A 131 31.68 -1.53 -2.23
CA LEU A 131 32.38 -2.51 -1.40
C LEU A 131 31.41 -3.25 -0.48
N LEU A 132 30.47 -2.53 0.16
CA LEU A 132 29.40 -3.11 0.97
C LEU A 132 28.57 -4.10 0.15
N ALA A 133 28.13 -3.69 -1.05
CA ALA A 133 27.35 -4.54 -1.93
C ALA A 133 28.13 -5.79 -2.33
N GLN A 134 29.41 -5.66 -2.71
CA GLN A 134 30.28 -6.79 -3.06
C GLN A 134 30.46 -7.78 -1.89
N LYS A 135 30.65 -7.29 -0.66
CA LYS A 135 30.72 -8.15 0.54
C LYS A 135 29.45 -8.98 0.71
N ILE A 136 28.28 -8.35 0.60
CA ILE A 136 26.98 -9.02 0.75
C ILE A 136 26.75 -10.02 -0.38
N LEU A 137 26.94 -9.60 -1.64
CA LEU A 137 26.78 -10.45 -2.82
C LEU A 137 27.72 -11.66 -2.79
N SER A 138 28.99 -11.46 -2.40
CA SER A 138 29.96 -12.55 -2.25
C SER A 138 29.51 -13.56 -1.20
N CYS A 139 28.94 -13.09 -0.08
CA CYS A 139 28.43 -13.99 0.96
C CYS A 139 27.25 -14.83 0.45
N VAL A 140 26.31 -14.22 -0.28
CA VAL A 140 25.15 -14.93 -0.87
C VAL A 140 25.63 -16.06 -1.80
N VAL A 141 26.60 -15.76 -2.68
CA VAL A 141 27.19 -16.74 -3.61
C VAL A 141 27.94 -17.85 -2.86
N ARG A 142 28.74 -17.53 -1.84
CA ARG A 142 29.47 -18.53 -1.05
C ARG A 142 28.56 -19.42 -0.20
N MET A 143 27.40 -18.91 0.18
CA MET A 143 26.32 -19.68 0.81
C MET A 143 25.44 -20.42 -0.22
N GLN A 144 25.87 -20.48 -1.48
CA GLN A 144 25.25 -21.19 -2.60
C GLN A 144 23.80 -20.75 -2.89
N GLU A 145 23.42 -19.52 -2.53
CA GLU A 145 22.07 -18.99 -2.74
C GLU A 145 20.95 -19.83 -2.07
N ARG A 146 21.27 -20.57 -1.00
CA ARG A 146 20.32 -21.47 -0.29
C ARG A 146 19.69 -20.86 0.95
N PHE A 147 19.94 -19.59 1.22
CA PHE A 147 19.60 -18.95 2.49
C PHE A 147 18.94 -17.59 2.30
N GLY A 148 18.00 -17.27 3.18
CA GLY A 148 17.32 -15.98 3.22
C GLY A 148 18.15 -14.88 3.90
N ALA A 149 17.64 -13.64 3.83
CA ALA A 149 18.31 -12.42 4.29
C ALA A 149 18.86 -12.50 5.73
N LYS A 150 18.08 -13.04 6.67
CA LYS A 150 18.48 -13.13 8.08
C LYS A 150 19.72 -14.00 8.29
N ALA A 151 19.77 -15.17 7.64
CA ALA A 151 20.90 -16.07 7.76
C ALA A 151 22.17 -15.47 7.13
N VAL A 152 22.04 -14.80 5.98
CA VAL A 152 23.15 -14.09 5.33
C VAL A 152 23.67 -12.95 6.22
N ALA A 153 22.77 -12.20 6.87
CA ALA A 153 23.15 -11.13 7.80
C ALA A 153 23.91 -11.68 9.03
N GLU A 154 23.47 -12.79 9.60
CA GLU A 154 24.15 -13.46 10.73
C GLU A 154 25.59 -13.88 10.38
N VAL A 155 25.80 -14.46 9.19
CA VAL A 155 27.12 -14.87 8.71
C VAL A 155 28.04 -13.66 8.49
N LEU A 156 27.55 -12.62 7.82
CA LEU A 156 28.31 -11.39 7.59
C LEU A 156 28.69 -10.67 8.90
N LYS A 157 27.80 -10.71 9.89
CA LYS A 157 28.05 -10.17 11.24
C LYS A 157 29.08 -11.01 12.01
N GLY A 158 29.14 -12.32 11.73
CA GLY A 158 29.89 -13.28 12.53
C GLY A 158 29.17 -13.65 13.83
N SER A 159 27.83 -13.74 13.79
CA SER A 159 27.01 -14.06 14.96
C SER A 159 27.35 -15.43 15.56
N SER A 160 27.14 -15.60 16.87
CA SER A 160 27.41 -16.84 17.61
C SER A 160 26.29 -17.89 17.52
N THR A 161 25.28 -17.68 16.67
CA THR A 161 24.22 -18.66 16.42
C THR A 161 24.82 -19.95 15.85
N GLU A 162 24.23 -21.11 16.17
CA GLU A 162 24.70 -22.41 15.69
C GLU A 162 24.80 -22.43 14.15
N ARG A 163 23.76 -21.95 13.47
CA ARG A 163 23.72 -21.82 12.01
C ARG A 163 24.87 -20.96 11.49
N SER A 164 25.11 -19.80 12.08
CA SER A 164 26.18 -18.89 11.67
C SER A 164 27.55 -19.54 11.84
N ARG A 165 27.79 -20.23 12.96
CA ARG A 165 29.03 -20.95 13.25
C ARG A 165 29.34 -22.04 12.22
N SER A 166 28.35 -22.70 11.63
CA SER A 166 28.54 -23.65 10.53
C SER A 166 29.21 -23.02 9.29
N PHE A 167 29.18 -21.69 9.16
CA PHE A 167 29.82 -20.93 8.07
C PHE A 167 31.10 -20.21 8.48
N ALA A 168 31.65 -20.48 9.67
CA ALA A 168 32.86 -19.80 10.18
C ALA A 168 34.09 -19.97 9.27
N GLY A 169 34.14 -21.01 8.44
CA GLY A 169 35.19 -21.23 7.45
C GLY A 169 35.08 -20.39 6.17
N LEU A 170 33.98 -19.66 5.95
CA LEU A 170 33.85 -18.78 4.79
C LEU A 170 34.66 -17.50 4.98
N SER A 171 35.37 -17.05 3.93
CA SER A 171 36.07 -15.77 3.94
C SER A 171 35.15 -14.55 4.11
N THR A 172 33.84 -14.74 3.90
CA THR A 172 32.81 -13.71 4.11
C THR A 172 32.27 -13.66 5.55
N PHE A 173 32.65 -14.63 6.39
CA PHE A 173 32.21 -14.68 7.78
C PHE A 173 32.79 -13.50 8.58
N GLY A 174 31.93 -12.71 9.21
CA GLY A 174 32.34 -11.58 10.03
C GLY A 174 32.96 -10.40 9.26
N LEU A 175 32.77 -10.29 7.94
CA LEU A 175 33.27 -9.15 7.13
C LEU A 175 32.60 -7.81 7.45
N LEU A 176 31.44 -7.86 8.12
CA LEU A 176 30.67 -6.70 8.58
C LEU A 176 30.50 -6.72 10.11
N ARG A 177 31.48 -7.27 10.84
CA ARG A 177 31.45 -7.38 12.31
C ARG A 177 31.24 -6.04 13.03
N ASP A 178 31.64 -4.93 12.42
CA ASP A 178 31.55 -3.60 13.01
C ASP A 178 30.14 -2.98 12.86
N LEU A 179 29.30 -3.54 11.98
CA LEU A 179 27.94 -3.04 11.76
C LEU A 179 26.92 -3.75 12.66
N PRO A 180 25.88 -3.07 13.19
CA PRO A 180 24.77 -3.73 13.87
C PRO A 180 24.07 -4.75 12.94
N LEU A 181 23.62 -5.90 13.49
CA LEU A 181 22.95 -6.93 12.68
C LEU A 181 21.74 -6.37 11.91
N LYS A 182 20.95 -5.53 12.57
CA LYS A 182 19.79 -4.84 11.97
C LYS A 182 20.19 -3.92 10.82
N GLN A 183 21.38 -3.32 10.87
CA GLN A 183 21.89 -2.50 9.77
C GLN A 183 22.24 -3.37 8.56
N ILE A 184 22.89 -4.52 8.77
CA ILE A 184 23.19 -5.47 7.69
C ILE A 184 21.90 -5.98 7.03
N GLU A 185 20.86 -6.28 7.82
CA GLU A 185 19.54 -6.64 7.28
C GLU A 185 18.93 -5.52 6.44
N LYS A 186 18.99 -4.26 6.91
CA LYS A 186 18.56 -3.08 6.13
C LYS A 186 19.35 -2.97 4.82
N ASP A 187 20.66 -3.18 4.84
CA ASP A 187 21.51 -3.12 3.66
C ASP A 187 21.18 -4.21 2.65
N ILE A 188 20.89 -5.44 3.10
CA ILE A 188 20.37 -6.49 2.22
C ILE A 188 19.05 -6.06 1.57
N GLN A 189 18.13 -5.42 2.30
CA GLN A 189 16.90 -4.89 1.71
C GLN A 189 17.20 -3.79 0.67
N ARG A 190 18.19 -2.93 0.91
CA ARG A 190 18.63 -1.91 -0.05
C ARG A 190 19.16 -2.54 -1.34
N LEU A 191 19.88 -3.66 -1.25
CA LEU A 191 20.34 -4.41 -2.43
C LEU A 191 19.20 -5.06 -3.21
N ILE A 192 18.18 -5.56 -2.52
CA ILE A 192 16.95 -6.10 -3.15
C ILE A 192 16.21 -4.98 -3.87
N ALA A 193 15.99 -3.85 -3.19
CA ALA A 193 15.39 -2.65 -3.73
C ALA A 193 16.13 -2.11 -4.97
N ALA A 194 17.46 -2.19 -4.98
CA ALA A 194 18.31 -1.82 -6.12
C ALA A 194 18.39 -2.90 -7.22
N SER A 195 17.68 -4.02 -7.05
CA SER A 195 17.65 -5.17 -7.95
C SER A 195 19.01 -5.85 -8.15
N TYR A 196 19.93 -5.75 -7.19
CA TYR A 196 21.17 -6.54 -7.17
C TYR A 196 20.96 -7.93 -6.57
N LEU A 197 19.98 -8.05 -5.67
CA LEU A 197 19.50 -9.31 -5.10
C LEU A 197 18.03 -9.51 -5.46
N ALA A 198 17.62 -10.77 -5.58
CA ALA A 198 16.24 -11.18 -5.70
C ALA A 198 15.92 -12.24 -4.62
N ARG A 199 14.63 -12.41 -4.33
CA ARG A 199 14.14 -13.50 -3.49
C ARG A 199 13.54 -14.57 -4.38
N SER A 200 13.82 -15.84 -4.09
CA SER A 200 13.16 -16.96 -4.75
C SER A 200 11.67 -17.00 -4.38
N ASP A 201 10.89 -17.68 -5.20
CA ASP A 201 9.52 -18.05 -4.85
C ASP A 201 9.52 -19.20 -3.83
N GLY A 202 8.53 -19.22 -2.92
CA GLY A 202 8.30 -20.33 -1.99
C GLY A 202 7.96 -19.88 -0.56
N GLU A 203 7.67 -20.86 0.30
CA GLU A 203 7.38 -20.64 1.73
C GLU A 203 8.61 -20.10 2.49
N TYR A 204 9.82 -20.46 2.03
CA TYR A 204 11.10 -20.03 2.59
C TYR A 204 11.95 -19.35 1.50
N PRO A 205 11.73 -18.06 1.21
CA PRO A 205 12.43 -17.36 0.15
C PRO A 205 13.93 -17.24 0.44
N VAL A 206 14.75 -17.69 -0.51
CA VAL A 206 16.21 -17.58 -0.47
C VAL A 206 16.70 -16.39 -1.30
N LEU A 207 17.88 -15.87 -0.99
CA LEU A 207 18.49 -14.79 -1.76
C LEU A 207 19.28 -15.33 -2.96
N GLN A 208 19.05 -14.70 -4.11
CA GLN A 208 19.75 -14.98 -5.37
C GLN A 208 20.37 -13.71 -5.93
N VAL A 209 21.56 -13.81 -6.53
CA VAL A 209 22.23 -12.68 -7.18
C VAL A 209 21.68 -12.50 -8.60
N THR A 210 21.19 -11.30 -8.90
CA THR A 210 20.66 -10.98 -10.23
C THR A 210 21.79 -10.75 -11.24
N PRO A 211 21.53 -10.75 -12.56
CA PRO A 211 22.55 -10.36 -13.55
C PRO A 211 23.19 -8.99 -13.24
N LYS A 212 22.38 -8.02 -12.78
CA LYS A 212 22.85 -6.70 -12.35
C LYS A 212 23.77 -6.78 -11.11
N GLY A 213 23.49 -7.70 -10.18
CA GLY A 213 24.34 -7.97 -9.02
C GLY A 213 25.69 -8.58 -9.41
N TRP A 214 25.70 -9.48 -10.41
CA TRP A 214 26.93 -10.07 -10.92
C TRP A 214 27.89 -9.05 -11.55
N GLU A 215 27.37 -8.04 -12.26
CA GLU A 215 28.19 -6.92 -12.78
C GLU A 215 28.92 -6.17 -11.65
N VAL A 216 28.21 -5.88 -10.55
CA VAL A 216 28.80 -5.22 -9.37
C VAL A 216 29.84 -6.13 -8.70
N LEU A 217 29.52 -7.41 -8.56
CA LEU A 217 30.41 -8.40 -7.94
C LEU A 217 31.72 -8.57 -8.73
N ARG A 218 31.68 -8.44 -10.05
CA ARG A 218 32.86 -8.49 -10.95
C ARG A 218 33.57 -7.15 -11.12
N GLY A 219 33.11 -6.08 -10.45
CA GLY A 219 33.68 -4.74 -10.58
C GLY A 219 33.40 -4.05 -11.92
N GLN A 220 32.45 -4.56 -12.71
CA GLN A 220 32.06 -4.00 -14.01
C GLN A 220 31.16 -2.76 -13.86
N ARG A 221 30.56 -2.57 -12.68
CA ARG A 221 29.64 -1.46 -12.36
C ARG A 221 29.74 -1.09 -10.88
N GLN A 222 29.63 0.19 -10.56
CA GLN A 222 29.49 0.65 -9.18
C GLN A 222 28.07 0.41 -8.65
N ALA A 223 27.94 0.09 -7.37
CA ALA A 223 26.64 -0.10 -6.74
C ALA A 223 26.01 1.27 -6.42
N ALA A 224 24.78 1.47 -6.90
CA ALA A 224 23.92 2.57 -6.51
C ALA A 224 22.88 2.03 -5.54
N LEU A 225 22.92 2.47 -4.28
CA LEU A 225 21.99 2.04 -3.24
C LEU A 225 21.07 3.19 -2.85
N PRO A 226 19.78 2.93 -2.56
CA PRO A 226 18.92 3.96 -1.98
C PRO A 226 19.48 4.36 -0.61
N ALA A 227 19.39 5.63 -0.22
CA ALA A 227 19.87 6.09 1.08
C ALA A 227 19.24 5.28 2.24
N PRO A 228 19.97 5.08 3.36
CA PRO A 228 19.45 4.40 4.56
C PRO A 228 18.14 5.02 5.02
N ALA A 229 17.20 4.19 5.52
CA ALA A 229 15.88 4.66 5.94
C ALA A 229 15.90 5.74 7.03
N ASP A 230 16.94 5.75 7.86
CA ASP A 230 17.10 6.73 8.95
C ASP A 230 17.52 8.11 8.39
N GLU A 231 18.24 8.14 7.26
CA GLU A 231 18.49 9.36 6.48
C GLU A 231 17.30 9.79 5.62
N ARG A 232 16.33 8.89 5.33
CA ARG A 232 15.09 9.24 4.60
C ARG A 232 14.17 10.15 5.40
N GLN A 233 14.35 10.24 6.72
CA GLN A 233 13.61 11.18 7.57
C GLN A 233 14.25 12.58 7.57
N HIS A 234 15.54 12.69 7.20
CA HIS A 234 16.28 13.96 7.16
C HIS A 234 16.58 14.48 5.75
N ALA A 235 16.57 13.60 4.74
CA ALA A 235 16.45 14.03 3.35
C ALA A 235 15.00 14.48 3.14
N THR A 236 14.76 15.76 3.44
CA THR A 236 13.61 16.48 2.93
C THR A 236 13.57 16.23 1.43
N SER A 237 12.73 15.27 1.00
CA SER A 237 12.29 15.22 -0.38
C SER A 237 11.91 16.67 -0.73
N PRO A 238 12.41 17.26 -1.82
CA PRO A 238 11.89 18.53 -2.26
C PRO A 238 10.42 18.25 -2.54
N ARG A 239 9.55 18.61 -1.58
CA ARG A 239 8.11 18.57 -1.76
C ARG A 239 7.88 19.25 -3.09
N LYS A 240 7.35 18.52 -4.08
CA LYS A 240 6.79 19.13 -5.28
C LYS A 240 6.03 20.36 -4.82
N ILE A 241 6.49 21.49 -5.34
CA ILE A 241 6.27 22.82 -4.79
C ILE A 241 4.77 22.99 -4.55
N LYS A 242 4.31 22.77 -3.31
CA LYS A 242 2.98 23.22 -2.86
C LYS A 242 2.82 24.72 -3.19
N GLY A 243 3.94 25.45 -3.13
CA GLY A 243 4.03 26.82 -3.63
C GLY A 243 3.66 27.02 -5.11
N GLY A 244 3.79 26.10 -6.07
CA GLY A 244 3.46 26.43 -7.47
C GLY A 244 1.97 26.76 -7.65
N THR A 245 1.11 25.88 -7.16
CA THR A 245 -0.34 26.09 -7.20
C THR A 245 -0.82 27.07 -6.13
N LEU A 246 -0.20 27.09 -4.94
CA LEU A 246 -0.53 28.06 -3.88
C LEU A 246 -0.11 29.49 -4.25
N LEU A 247 1.06 29.70 -4.86
CA LEU A 247 1.55 31.01 -5.31
C LEU A 247 0.68 31.56 -6.44
N GLN A 248 0.29 30.71 -7.41
CA GLN A 248 -0.64 31.15 -8.46
C GLN A 248 -1.99 31.56 -7.86
N THR A 249 -2.50 30.81 -6.86
CA THR A 249 -3.71 31.20 -6.12
C THR A 249 -3.50 32.52 -5.37
N LEU A 250 -2.39 32.65 -4.64
CA LEU A 250 -2.04 33.83 -3.86
C LEU A 250 -1.90 35.07 -4.73
N GLN A 251 -1.30 34.94 -5.91
CA GLN A 251 -1.12 36.03 -6.86
C GLN A 251 -2.46 36.56 -7.34
N LEU A 252 -3.40 35.68 -7.70
CA LEU A 252 -4.73 36.09 -8.14
C LEU A 252 -5.56 36.67 -6.98
N LEU A 253 -5.46 36.09 -5.78
CA LEU A 253 -6.11 36.65 -4.58
C LEU A 253 -5.55 38.04 -4.24
N ARG A 254 -4.24 38.25 -4.35
CA ARG A 254 -3.60 39.57 -4.15
C ARG A 254 -3.97 40.60 -5.23
N GLN A 255 -4.40 40.14 -6.40
CA GLN A 255 -4.98 40.99 -7.44
C GLN A 255 -6.43 41.39 -7.15
N GLY A 256 -6.99 40.95 -6.01
CA GLY A 256 -8.35 41.27 -5.59
C GLY A 256 -9.43 40.36 -6.19
N LEU A 257 -9.06 39.29 -6.88
CA LEU A 257 -10.03 38.33 -7.40
C LEU A 257 -10.64 37.53 -6.25
N SER A 258 -11.94 37.35 -6.30
CA SER A 258 -12.68 36.47 -5.41
C SER A 258 -12.36 35.00 -5.66
N ILE A 259 -12.65 34.14 -4.69
CA ILE A 259 -12.41 32.68 -4.79
C ILE A 259 -13.08 32.07 -6.03
N THR A 260 -14.27 32.56 -6.38
CA THR A 260 -15.04 32.13 -7.57
C THR A 260 -14.32 32.52 -8.86
N GLU A 261 -13.81 33.74 -8.96
CA GLU A 261 -13.05 34.23 -10.11
C GLU A 261 -11.70 33.53 -10.25
N VAL A 262 -11.02 33.25 -9.14
CA VAL A 262 -9.78 32.45 -9.14
C VAL A 262 -10.04 31.02 -9.60
N ALA A 263 -11.16 30.42 -9.20
CA ALA A 263 -11.57 29.09 -9.64
C ALA A 263 -11.80 29.05 -11.16
N GLN A 264 -12.52 30.03 -11.70
CA GLN A 264 -12.77 30.18 -13.13
C GLN A 264 -11.48 30.43 -13.93
N ALA A 265 -10.66 31.40 -13.50
CA ALA A 265 -9.41 31.77 -14.18
C ALA A 265 -8.40 30.61 -14.26
N ARG A 266 -8.50 29.66 -13.33
CA ARG A 266 -7.60 28.49 -13.27
C ARG A 266 -8.22 27.21 -13.78
N ALA A 267 -9.49 27.23 -14.20
CA ALA A 267 -10.27 26.04 -14.54
C ALA A 267 -10.22 24.96 -13.43
N LEU A 268 -10.40 25.39 -12.17
CA LEU A 268 -10.41 24.52 -11.00
C LEU A 268 -11.74 24.63 -10.25
N GLU A 269 -12.06 23.58 -9.50
CA GLU A 269 -13.19 23.59 -8.56
C GLU A 269 -12.95 24.58 -7.41
N GLU A 270 -13.97 25.35 -7.02
CA GLU A 270 -13.89 26.29 -5.89
C GLU A 270 -13.42 25.62 -4.59
N SER A 271 -13.81 24.36 -4.39
CA SER A 271 -13.39 23.56 -3.24
C SER A 271 -11.86 23.43 -3.13
N THR A 272 -11.16 23.41 -4.27
CA THR A 272 -9.69 23.37 -4.34
C THR A 272 -9.08 24.72 -3.99
N ILE A 273 -9.69 25.82 -4.45
CA ILE A 273 -9.23 27.18 -4.14
C ILE A 273 -9.45 27.51 -2.66
N TRP A 274 -10.58 27.10 -2.07
CA TRP A 274 -10.80 27.17 -0.62
C TRP A 274 -9.74 26.38 0.17
N GLY A 275 -9.33 25.22 -0.36
CA GLY A 275 -8.22 24.44 0.20
C GLY A 275 -6.89 25.20 0.18
N HIS A 276 -6.57 25.86 -0.94
CA HIS A 276 -5.39 26.68 -1.09
C HIS A 276 -5.40 27.91 -0.17
N ALA A 277 -6.53 28.63 -0.11
CA ALA A 277 -6.70 29.79 0.77
C ALA A 277 -6.49 29.41 2.23
N LYS A 278 -7.00 28.24 2.66
CA LYS A 278 -6.77 27.72 4.01
C LYS A 278 -5.29 27.54 4.31
N GLU A 279 -4.54 26.90 3.42
CA GLU A 279 -3.08 26.70 3.61
C GLU A 279 -2.35 28.05 3.65
N LEU A 280 -2.65 28.97 2.72
CA LEU A 280 -2.04 30.31 2.66
C LEU A 280 -2.31 31.16 3.91
N ALA A 281 -3.51 31.07 4.48
CA ALA A 281 -3.87 31.81 5.69
C ALA A 281 -3.20 31.22 6.94
N LEU A 282 -3.07 29.90 7.03
CA LEU A 282 -2.31 29.26 8.11
C LEU A 282 -0.80 29.56 8.04
N ASP A 283 -0.28 29.75 6.83
CA ASP A 283 1.12 30.15 6.57
C ASP A 283 1.34 31.68 6.72
N GLY A 284 0.32 32.45 7.13
CA GLY A 284 0.39 33.90 7.32
C GLY A 284 0.63 34.69 6.04
N LYS A 285 0.26 34.15 4.88
CA LYS A 285 0.39 34.82 3.56
C LYS A 285 -0.84 35.63 3.17
N ILE A 286 -1.95 35.36 3.83
CA ILE A 286 -3.19 36.14 3.78
C ILE A 286 -3.30 36.85 5.12
N GLU A 287 -2.98 38.14 5.14
CA GLU A 287 -2.93 38.96 6.36
C GLU A 287 -4.32 39.48 6.75
N ASN A 288 -5.25 39.56 5.79
CA ASN A 288 -6.61 39.99 6.03
C ASN A 288 -7.63 38.97 5.47
N LEU A 289 -8.44 38.42 6.36
CA LEU A 289 -9.50 37.46 5.99
C LEU A 289 -10.69 38.17 5.34
N ASP A 290 -10.86 39.47 5.60
CA ASP A 290 -11.96 40.28 5.08
C ASP A 290 -11.86 40.43 3.55
N ASP A 291 -10.67 40.19 2.98
CA ASP A 291 -10.42 40.16 1.54
C ASP A 291 -10.97 38.88 0.87
N ILE A 292 -11.31 37.85 1.66
CA ILE A 292 -11.73 36.53 1.16
C ILE A 292 -13.15 36.18 1.60
N ILE A 293 -13.53 36.56 2.82
CA ILE A 293 -14.86 36.31 3.40
C ILE A 293 -15.29 37.57 4.16
N SER A 294 -16.53 38.01 3.96
CA SER A 294 -17.02 39.19 4.66
C SER A 294 -17.17 38.95 6.18
N PRO A 295 -16.99 39.99 7.02
CA PRO A 295 -17.17 39.89 8.47
C PRO A 295 -18.54 39.34 8.90
N GLN A 296 -19.59 39.63 8.12
CA GLN A 296 -20.94 39.14 8.38
C GLN A 296 -21.04 37.62 8.20
N GLU A 297 -20.43 37.08 7.13
CA GLU A 297 -20.37 35.64 6.88
C GLU A 297 -19.52 34.92 7.93
N VAL A 298 -18.40 35.52 8.35
CA VAL A 298 -17.57 34.98 9.45
C VAL A 298 -18.38 34.90 10.74
N ALA A 299 -19.15 35.93 11.08
CA ALA A 299 -19.97 35.95 12.28
C ALA A 299 -21.10 34.89 12.24
N GLU A 300 -21.74 34.73 11.08
CA GLU A 300 -22.78 33.71 10.87
C GLU A 300 -22.21 32.29 11.01
N ILE A 301 -21.10 32.00 10.34
CA ILE A 301 -20.43 30.70 10.41
C ILE A 301 -19.91 30.44 11.83
N SER A 302 -19.32 31.44 12.50
CA SER A 302 -18.85 31.30 13.88
C SER A 302 -19.98 30.97 14.85
N ARG A 303 -21.15 31.61 14.68
CA ARG A 303 -22.35 31.32 15.47
C ARG A 303 -22.81 29.88 15.25
N PHE A 304 -22.81 29.40 14.02
CA PHE A 304 -23.11 28.00 13.71
C PHE A 304 -22.10 27.04 14.37
N LEU A 305 -20.80 27.30 14.22
CA LEU A 305 -19.73 26.47 14.80
C LEU A 305 -19.81 26.35 16.33
N SER A 306 -20.36 27.35 17.02
CA SER A 306 -20.56 27.32 18.48
C SER A 306 -21.74 26.48 18.95
N LYS A 307 -22.73 26.21 18.08
CA LYS A 307 -24.01 25.57 18.43
C LYS A 307 -24.13 24.12 17.98
N THR A 308 -23.21 23.63 17.17
CA THR A 308 -23.32 22.32 16.51
C THR A 308 -22.09 21.47 16.78
N GLU A 309 -22.29 20.20 17.13
CA GLU A 309 -21.20 19.24 17.37
C GLU A 309 -20.82 18.43 16.11
N SER A 310 -21.77 18.24 15.18
CA SER A 310 -21.55 17.56 13.89
C SER A 310 -21.29 18.55 12.75
N PHE A 311 -20.27 18.28 11.94
CA PHE A 311 -19.83 19.14 10.84
C PHE A 311 -19.78 18.41 9.50
N ASP A 312 -20.68 17.47 9.28
CA ASP A 312 -20.82 16.79 7.99
C ASP A 312 -21.48 17.68 6.93
N ARG A 313 -21.35 17.28 5.66
CA ARG A 313 -21.82 18.07 4.52
C ARG A 313 -23.34 18.28 4.54
N ALA A 314 -24.10 17.28 4.99
CA ALA A 314 -25.57 17.34 5.04
C ALA A 314 -26.05 18.35 6.10
N THR A 315 -25.43 18.34 7.28
CA THR A 315 -25.76 19.24 8.39
C THR A 315 -25.42 20.69 8.04
N ILE A 316 -24.26 20.92 7.40
CA ILE A 316 -23.86 22.25 6.94
C ILE A 316 -24.84 22.78 5.90
N SER A 317 -25.15 22.00 4.86
CA SER A 317 -26.07 22.44 3.80
C SER A 317 -27.51 22.65 4.28
N ALA A 318 -27.96 21.93 5.31
CA ALA A 318 -29.30 22.11 5.89
C ALA A 318 -29.44 23.41 6.71
N HIS A 319 -28.40 23.82 7.43
CA HIS A 319 -28.44 24.98 8.33
C HIS A 319 -27.85 26.26 7.72
N LEU A 320 -26.98 26.11 6.72
CA LEU A 320 -26.29 27.20 6.01
C LEU A 320 -26.39 26.99 4.48
N PRO A 321 -27.59 27.00 3.89
CA PRO A 321 -27.81 26.67 2.47
C PRO A 321 -27.16 27.65 1.48
N ARG A 322 -26.81 28.86 1.92
CA ARG A 322 -26.11 29.87 1.11
C ARG A 322 -24.59 29.75 1.13
N HIS A 323 -24.04 28.83 1.91
CA HIS A 323 -22.60 28.71 2.14
C HIS A 323 -22.04 27.39 1.59
N HIS A 324 -20.89 27.47 0.93
CA HIS A 324 -20.18 26.28 0.48
C HIS A 324 -19.54 25.54 1.68
N PRO A 325 -19.61 24.20 1.78
CA PRO A 325 -19.00 23.44 2.88
C PRO A 325 -17.52 23.77 3.09
N SER A 326 -16.75 23.95 2.00
CA SER A 326 -15.33 24.32 2.07
C SER A 326 -15.09 25.69 2.73
N LYS A 327 -16.03 26.65 2.58
CA LYS A 327 -15.98 27.97 3.24
C LYS A 327 -16.14 27.81 4.76
N VAL A 328 -17.07 26.97 5.20
CA VAL A 328 -17.28 26.67 6.64
C VAL A 328 -16.04 26.00 7.25
N PHE A 329 -15.45 25.03 6.55
CA PHE A 329 -14.20 24.40 7.01
C PHE A 329 -13.01 25.35 7.04
N PHE A 330 -12.92 26.29 6.09
CA PHE A 330 -11.93 27.35 6.10
C PHE A 330 -12.06 28.20 7.37
N VAL A 331 -13.23 28.78 7.63
CA VAL A 331 -13.46 29.64 8.81
C VAL A 331 -13.16 28.89 10.11
N ARG A 332 -13.61 27.63 10.23
CA ARG A 332 -13.32 26.78 11.39
C ARG A 332 -11.81 26.62 11.62
N ALA A 333 -11.05 26.34 10.56
CA ALA A 333 -9.60 26.16 10.67
C ALA A 333 -8.89 27.43 11.14
N ILE A 334 -9.31 28.60 10.64
CA ILE A 334 -8.74 29.89 11.01
C ILE A 334 -9.03 30.25 12.48
N LEU A 335 -10.27 30.05 12.93
CA LEU A 335 -10.65 30.29 14.33
C LEU A 335 -9.86 29.40 15.30
N GLN A 336 -9.68 28.11 14.95
CA GLN A 336 -8.88 27.18 15.75
C GLN A 336 -7.40 27.57 15.80
N ALA A 337 -6.86 28.09 14.70
CA ALA A 337 -5.47 28.54 14.65
C ALA A 337 -5.26 29.83 15.47
N ARG A 338 -6.19 30.78 15.44
CA ARG A 338 -6.18 31.95 16.34
C ARG A 338 -6.22 31.57 17.81
N GLN A 339 -7.06 30.60 18.19
CA GLN A 339 -7.11 30.06 19.57
C GLN A 339 -5.78 29.44 20.01
N ARG A 340 -4.97 28.94 19.08
CA ARG A 340 -3.63 28.36 19.33
C ARG A 340 -2.51 29.40 19.31
N GLY A 341 -2.83 30.69 19.19
CA GLY A 341 -1.85 31.77 19.16
C GLY A 341 -1.07 31.90 17.85
N VAL A 342 -1.55 31.28 16.76
CA VAL A 342 -0.95 31.47 15.43
C VAL A 342 -1.33 32.88 14.95
N LYS A 343 -0.31 33.71 14.62
CA LYS A 343 -0.53 34.99 13.95
C LYS A 343 -1.01 34.69 12.53
N ILE A 344 -2.26 35.03 12.27
CA ILE A 344 -2.93 34.96 10.95
C ILE A 344 -3.18 36.38 10.50
#